data_AF-A0A6G3PN71-F1
#
_entry.id   AF-A0A6G3PN71-F1
#
_cell.length_a   1.000
_cell.length_b   1.000
_cell.length_c   1.000
_cell.angle_alpha   90.00
_cell.angle_beta   90.00
_cell.angle_gamma   90.00
#
_symmetry.space_group_name_H-M   'P 1'
#
loop_
_entity.id
_entity.type
_entity.pdbx_description
1 polymer ?
#
loop_
_entity_poly.entity_id
_entity_poly.type
_entity_poly.pdbx_seq_one_letter_code
_entity_poly.pdbx_strand_id
1 'polypeptide(L)'
;MMTEDVLPADTADGTGHGPPVPPGRTDDRARRAGRADLIAAACGVLLVTAAVLVGHAVQSRDGSLRAQWPPLLASWDPHAGPGTLAALITAAGVVAYGPRLAARLPWRGLPAAAWAASTAWVFSLASIDGWHRGVEKRLTTKHEYLRVIDRFEDIPATLHDFTNHIVIGEPGNWPAHVAGHPPGATLTFVWLDRVGLGGGAWAAVFCVVVGSSAAAAALVTVRALAGERLARRAAPFLVLAPAAVWAGVSADGYFTAVAAWSVALFALAATRRVGRPAVAALGGGLLFGWTCYLSYGLGLMAAVLLAVSLLARTARPVPVFLLGALVVPVAFTLAGFNWWTAYHLLVERYYQGAGGIRPYGYWVWANLACAVLAAGLAAVAGLRRSLVAAPGAVRDLR
;
A
#
# COMPACT_ATOMS: atom_id res chain seq x y z
N MET A 1 4.64 -61.86 -69.15
CA MET A 1 3.35 -61.12 -69.15
C MET A 1 3.53 -60.03 -68.08
N MET A 2 4.14 -58.88 -68.41
CA MET A 2 3.46 -57.60 -68.78
C MET A 2 2.26 -57.33 -67.83
N THR A 3 2.15 -56.23 -67.07
CA THR A 3 2.66 -54.85 -67.19
C THR A 3 2.30 -54.07 -65.90
N GLU A 4 3.11 -53.05 -65.54
CA GLU A 4 2.77 -51.66 -65.09
C GLU A 4 1.49 -51.36 -64.26
N ASP A 5 1.37 -50.39 -63.35
CA ASP A 5 2.23 -49.38 -62.69
C ASP A 5 1.31 -48.56 -61.73
N VAL A 6 1.88 -47.60 -60.98
CA VAL A 6 1.24 -46.38 -60.37
C VAL A 6 0.68 -46.45 -58.92
N LEU A 7 1.42 -45.80 -58.01
CA LEU A 7 0.92 -45.13 -56.79
C LEU A 7 0.27 -43.77 -57.14
N PRO A 8 -0.58 -43.22 -56.26
CA PRO A 8 -0.14 -41.96 -55.64
C PRO A 8 -0.44 -41.87 -54.14
N ALA A 9 0.48 -41.17 -53.47
CA ALA A 9 0.32 -40.64 -52.13
C ALA A 9 -0.81 -39.59 -52.09
N ASP A 10 -1.59 -39.57 -51.01
CA ASP A 10 -2.41 -38.41 -50.67
C ASP A 10 -2.26 -38.07 -49.18
N THR A 11 -1.90 -36.82 -48.95
CA THR A 11 -1.68 -36.15 -47.68
C THR A 11 -2.97 -35.46 -47.25
N ALA A 12 -3.44 -35.68 -46.02
CA ALA A 12 -4.46 -34.81 -45.43
C ALA A 12 -4.25 -34.62 -43.93
N ASP A 13 -3.86 -33.39 -43.59
CA ASP A 13 -3.79 -32.79 -42.26
C ASP A 13 -5.09 -32.97 -41.46
N GLY A 14 -5.02 -33.74 -40.37
CA GLY A 14 -6.06 -33.80 -39.35
C GLY A 14 -5.99 -32.61 -38.39
N THR A 15 -6.41 -31.43 -38.84
CA THR A 15 -6.72 -30.31 -37.92
C THR A 15 -8.01 -30.61 -37.15
N GLY A 16 -7.86 -31.15 -35.94
CA GLY A 16 -8.98 -31.37 -35.02
C GLY A 16 -9.62 -30.05 -34.59
N HIS A 17 -10.57 -29.55 -35.37
CA HIS A 17 -11.56 -28.57 -34.92
C HIS A 17 -12.56 -29.30 -34.01
N GLY A 18 -12.34 -29.23 -32.71
CA GLY A 18 -13.38 -29.56 -31.74
C GLY A 18 -14.64 -28.72 -32.02
N PRO A 19 -15.84 -29.23 -31.72
CA PRO A 19 -17.08 -28.55 -32.07
C PRO A 19 -17.14 -27.15 -31.43
N PRO A 20 -17.64 -26.13 -32.16
CA PRO A 20 -17.77 -24.78 -31.62
C PRO A 20 -18.64 -24.80 -30.37
N VAL A 21 -18.15 -24.21 -29.29
CA VAL A 21 -18.89 -24.08 -28.03
C VAL A 21 -20.21 -23.34 -28.31
N PRO A 22 -21.37 -23.89 -27.93
CA PRO A 22 -22.65 -23.28 -28.25
C PRO A 22 -22.76 -21.89 -27.63
N PRO A 23 -23.29 -20.89 -28.36
CA PRO A 23 -23.25 -19.47 -28.00
C PRO A 23 -23.89 -19.13 -26.64
N GLY A 24 -24.82 -19.96 -26.12
CA GLY A 24 -25.42 -19.76 -24.81
C GLY A 24 -24.50 -20.09 -23.61
N ARG A 25 -23.48 -20.94 -23.79
CA ARG A 25 -22.65 -21.45 -22.68
C ARG A 25 -21.61 -20.43 -22.20
N THR A 26 -21.16 -19.54 -23.08
CA THR A 26 -20.23 -18.45 -22.77
C THR A 26 -20.91 -17.31 -22.03
N ASP A 27 -22.14 -16.95 -22.46
CA ASP A 27 -22.93 -15.90 -21.82
C ASP A 27 -23.38 -16.30 -20.41
N ASP A 28 -23.74 -17.56 -20.18
CA ASP A 28 -24.09 -18.05 -18.86
C ASP A 28 -22.89 -18.06 -17.90
N ARG A 29 -21.69 -18.41 -18.38
CA ARG A 29 -20.47 -18.35 -17.56
C ARG A 29 -20.11 -16.92 -17.22
N ALA A 30 -20.21 -15.99 -18.17
CA ALA A 30 -19.97 -14.57 -17.95
C ALA A 30 -20.98 -13.98 -16.95
N ARG A 31 -22.27 -14.31 -17.09
CA ARG A 31 -23.34 -13.90 -16.16
C ARG A 31 -23.12 -14.46 -14.76
N ARG A 32 -22.78 -15.75 -14.62
CA ARG A 32 -22.48 -16.38 -13.32
C ARG A 32 -21.25 -15.76 -12.66
N ALA A 33 -20.20 -15.48 -13.43
CA ALA A 33 -19.02 -14.77 -12.93
C ALA A 33 -19.38 -13.36 -12.42
N GLY A 34 -20.16 -12.61 -13.20
CA GLY A 34 -20.65 -11.28 -12.81
C GLY A 34 -21.50 -11.32 -11.53
N ARG A 35 -22.44 -12.28 -11.42
CA ARG A 35 -23.24 -12.47 -10.19
C ARG A 35 -22.37 -12.75 -8.98
N ALA A 36 -21.38 -13.63 -9.11
CA ALA A 36 -20.51 -13.98 -8.00
C ALA A 36 -19.60 -12.83 -7.54
N ASP A 37 -19.21 -11.95 -8.47
CA ASP A 37 -18.45 -10.74 -8.14
C ASP A 37 -19.33 -9.68 -7.46
N LEU A 38 -20.60 -9.56 -7.87
CA LEU A 38 -21.59 -8.73 -7.18
C LEU A 38 -21.87 -9.25 -5.77
N ILE A 39 -21.95 -10.56 -5.57
CA ILE A 39 -22.09 -11.17 -4.24
C ILE A 39 -20.88 -10.82 -3.37
N ALA A 40 -19.66 -10.95 -3.90
CA ALA A 40 -18.44 -10.58 -3.16
C ALA A 40 -18.43 -9.10 -2.76
N ALA A 41 -18.81 -8.21 -3.69
CA ALA A 41 -18.96 -6.78 -3.39
C ALA A 41 -20.05 -6.52 -2.34
N ALA A 42 -21.20 -7.21 -2.43
CA ALA A 42 -22.28 -7.11 -1.45
C ALA A 42 -21.85 -7.59 -0.06
N CYS A 43 -21.07 -8.68 0.03
CA CYS A 43 -20.47 -9.11 1.30
C CYS A 43 -19.53 -8.04 1.89
N GLY A 44 -18.74 -7.36 1.04
CA GLY A 44 -17.92 -6.23 1.46
C GLY A 44 -18.74 -5.07 2.02
N VAL A 45 -19.83 -4.70 1.33
CA VAL A 45 -20.77 -3.68 1.81
C VAL A 45 -21.40 -4.09 3.13
N LEU A 46 -21.91 -5.32 3.24
CA LEU A 46 -22.52 -5.84 4.47
C LEU A 46 -21.54 -5.82 5.65
N LEU A 47 -20.27 -6.19 5.42
CA LEU A 47 -19.22 -6.11 6.44
C LEU A 47 -19.00 -4.66 6.91
N VAL A 48 -18.93 -3.71 5.98
CA VAL A 48 -18.78 -2.28 6.32
C VAL A 48 -20.01 -1.77 7.07
N THR A 49 -21.21 -2.08 6.59
CA THR A 49 -22.47 -1.70 7.26
C THR A 49 -22.55 -2.29 8.66
N ALA A 50 -22.20 -3.57 8.85
CA ALA A 50 -22.15 -4.19 10.16
C ALA A 50 -21.14 -3.49 11.08
N ALA A 51 -19.95 -3.15 10.59
CA ALA A 51 -18.93 -2.42 11.35
C ALA A 51 -19.45 -1.06 11.81
N VAL A 52 -20.11 -0.31 10.91
CA VAL A 52 -20.70 0.99 11.24
C VAL A 52 -21.81 0.85 12.27
N LEU A 53 -22.78 -0.05 12.07
CA LEU A 53 -23.93 -0.19 12.96
C LEU A 53 -23.54 -0.69 14.36
N VAL A 54 -22.76 -1.77 14.43
CA VAL A 54 -22.27 -2.31 15.71
C VAL A 54 -21.34 -1.29 16.38
N GLY A 55 -20.46 -0.67 15.61
CA GLY A 55 -19.54 0.32 16.13
C GLY A 55 -20.26 1.55 16.71
N HIS A 56 -21.28 2.05 16.00
CA HIS A 56 -22.11 3.15 16.49
C HIS A 56 -22.87 2.79 17.77
N ALA A 57 -23.42 1.57 17.85
CA ALA A 57 -24.08 1.08 19.06
C ALA A 57 -23.13 1.00 20.26
N VAL A 58 -21.90 0.49 20.08
CA VAL A 58 -20.89 0.42 21.14
C VAL A 58 -20.41 1.82 21.54
N GLN A 59 -20.06 2.67 20.56
CA GLN A 59 -19.58 4.03 20.82
C GLN A 59 -20.62 4.91 21.50
N SER A 60 -21.90 4.78 21.15
CA SER A 60 -22.99 5.54 21.79
C SER A 60 -23.30 5.05 23.21
N ARG A 61 -23.08 3.76 23.51
CA ARG A 61 -23.32 3.19 24.84
C ARG A 61 -22.31 3.64 25.88
N ASP A 62 -21.02 3.58 25.57
CA ASP A 62 -19.96 3.80 26.57
C ASP A 62 -18.73 4.55 26.04
N GLY A 63 -18.68 4.89 24.75
CA GLY A 63 -17.56 5.62 24.15
C GLY A 63 -16.24 4.84 24.09
N SER A 64 -16.26 3.53 24.35
CA SER A 64 -15.07 2.70 24.48
C SER A 64 -14.27 2.56 23.18
N LEU A 65 -14.90 2.70 22.00
CA LEU A 65 -14.18 2.64 20.73
C LEU A 65 -13.23 3.82 20.53
N ARG A 66 -13.48 4.97 21.18
CA ARG A 66 -12.69 6.21 20.98
C ARG A 66 -12.55 6.53 19.49
N ALA A 67 -13.63 6.35 18.73
CA ALA A 67 -13.74 6.63 17.31
C ALA A 67 -15.10 7.32 17.09
N GLN A 68 -15.09 8.54 16.54
CA GLN A 68 -16.30 9.36 16.42
C GLN A 68 -17.27 8.84 15.35
N TRP A 69 -16.77 8.17 14.31
CA TRP A 69 -17.56 7.54 13.24
C TRP A 69 -17.10 6.11 12.97
N PRO A 70 -17.31 5.15 13.91
CA PRO A 70 -16.81 3.79 13.77
C PRO A 70 -17.19 3.15 12.41
N PRO A 71 -16.29 2.37 11.78
CA PRO A 71 -14.95 2.02 12.23
C PRO A 71 -13.89 3.10 11.95
N LEU A 72 -14.27 4.27 11.44
CA LEU A 72 -13.36 5.36 11.11
C LEU A 72 -13.15 6.30 12.29
N LEU A 73 -11.90 6.72 12.48
CA LEU A 73 -11.59 7.89 13.29
C LEU A 73 -11.85 9.14 12.44
N ALA A 74 -13.12 9.53 12.33
CA ALA A 74 -13.57 10.63 11.48
C ALA A 74 -14.73 11.40 12.13
N SER A 75 -14.95 12.63 11.67
CA SER A 75 -16.13 13.44 12.00
C SER A 75 -16.97 13.64 10.74
N TRP A 76 -18.30 13.69 10.90
CA TRP A 76 -19.18 14.08 9.80
C TRP A 76 -19.04 15.58 9.55
N ASP A 77 -18.55 15.93 8.36
CA ASP A 77 -18.34 17.31 7.96
C ASP A 77 -18.49 17.45 6.43
N PRO A 78 -19.72 17.56 5.89
CA PRO A 78 -19.93 17.78 4.47
C PRO A 78 -19.44 19.17 4.07
N HIS A 79 -18.42 19.23 3.21
CA HIS A 79 -17.85 20.48 2.75
C HIS A 79 -17.37 20.37 1.31
N ALA A 80 -17.18 21.53 0.68
CA ALA A 80 -16.54 21.68 -0.61
C ALA A 80 -15.50 22.80 -0.51
N GLY A 81 -14.48 22.72 -1.35
CA GLY A 81 -13.42 23.72 -1.37
C GLY A 81 -12.65 23.71 -2.68
N PRO A 82 -11.51 24.41 -2.73
CA PRO A 82 -10.75 24.62 -3.98
C PRO A 82 -10.37 23.32 -4.70
N GLY A 83 -10.10 22.26 -3.94
CA GLY A 83 -9.77 20.94 -4.48
C GLY A 83 -10.94 20.15 -5.07
N THR A 84 -12.19 20.52 -4.79
CA THR A 84 -13.36 19.72 -5.21
C THR A 84 -13.48 19.63 -6.73
N LEU A 85 -13.37 20.76 -7.43
CA LEU A 85 -13.44 20.77 -8.90
C LEU A 85 -12.24 20.04 -9.51
N ALA A 86 -11.03 20.24 -8.97
CA ALA A 86 -9.83 19.56 -9.43
C ALA A 86 -9.96 18.03 -9.28
N ALA A 87 -10.49 17.55 -8.15
CA ALA A 87 -10.71 16.13 -7.92
C ALA A 87 -11.71 15.55 -8.93
N LEU A 88 -12.84 16.23 -9.17
CA LEU A 88 -13.82 15.80 -10.17
C LEU A 88 -13.22 15.74 -11.58
N ILE A 89 -12.42 16.75 -11.97
CA ILE A 89 -11.73 16.78 -13.26
C ILE A 89 -10.71 15.63 -13.37
N THR A 90 -9.89 15.41 -12.33
CA THR A 90 -8.91 14.31 -12.32
C THR A 90 -9.61 12.95 -12.41
N ALA A 91 -10.67 12.73 -11.62
CA ALA A 91 -11.45 11.50 -11.67
C ALA A 91 -12.06 11.27 -13.05
N ALA A 92 -12.76 12.28 -13.60
CA ALA A 92 -13.36 12.20 -14.94
C ALA A 92 -12.30 11.94 -16.03
N GLY A 93 -11.16 12.63 -15.95
CA GLY A 93 -10.06 12.46 -16.89
C GLY A 93 -9.44 11.05 -16.84
N VAL A 94 -9.20 10.52 -15.65
CA VAL A 94 -8.65 9.16 -15.49
C VAL A 94 -9.68 8.10 -15.92
N VAL A 95 -10.97 8.28 -15.63
CA VAL A 95 -12.03 7.34 -16.07
C VAL A 95 -12.19 7.37 -17.59
N ALA A 96 -12.25 8.55 -18.21
CA ALA A 96 -12.51 8.70 -19.64
C ALA A 96 -11.29 8.34 -20.51
N TYR A 97 -10.08 8.72 -20.09
CA TYR A 97 -8.87 8.61 -20.90
C TYR A 97 -7.83 7.64 -20.35
N GLY A 98 -7.84 7.36 -19.04
CA GLY A 98 -6.84 6.52 -18.36
C GLY A 98 -6.67 5.12 -18.98
N PRO A 99 -7.74 4.35 -19.27
CA PRO A 99 -7.59 3.04 -19.90
C PRO A 99 -6.93 3.09 -21.28
N ARG A 100 -7.30 4.07 -22.11
CA ARG A 100 -6.72 4.24 -23.46
C ARG A 100 -5.26 4.68 -23.37
N LEU A 101 -4.96 5.62 -22.47
CA LEU A 101 -3.61 6.12 -22.25
C LEU A 101 -2.69 5.01 -21.71
N ALA A 102 -3.17 4.22 -20.73
CA ALA A 102 -2.44 3.10 -20.18
C ALA A 102 -2.17 1.98 -21.20
N ALA A 103 -3.04 1.82 -22.20
CA ALA A 103 -2.81 0.88 -23.30
C ALA A 103 -1.75 1.36 -24.31
N ARG A 104 -1.65 2.67 -24.55
CA ARG A 104 -0.83 3.25 -25.62
C ARG A 104 0.53 3.78 -25.18
N LEU A 105 0.66 4.27 -23.94
CA LEU A 105 1.91 4.87 -23.49
C LEU A 105 3.07 3.87 -23.56
N PRO A 106 4.29 4.30 -23.95
CA PRO A 106 5.46 3.46 -23.77
C PRO A 106 5.61 3.14 -22.28
N TRP A 107 6.09 1.93 -21.97
CA TRP A 107 6.20 1.49 -20.58
C TRP A 107 7.00 2.47 -19.72
N ARG A 108 8.03 3.13 -20.29
CA ARG A 108 8.82 4.15 -19.58
C ARG A 108 8.00 5.34 -19.09
N GLY A 109 6.95 5.73 -19.83
CA GLY A 109 6.09 6.85 -19.46
C GLY A 109 4.93 6.47 -18.55
N LEU A 110 4.51 5.20 -18.54
CA LEU A 110 3.30 4.79 -17.80
C LEU A 110 3.43 4.92 -16.27
N PRO A 111 4.48 4.43 -15.59
CA PRO A 111 4.64 4.63 -14.15
C PRO A 111 4.77 6.11 -13.77
N ALA A 112 5.46 6.92 -14.58
CA ALA A 112 5.57 8.36 -14.36
C ALA A 112 4.21 9.07 -14.51
N ALA A 113 3.43 8.73 -15.54
CA ALA A 113 2.09 9.28 -15.72
C ALA A 113 1.13 8.85 -14.60
N ALA A 114 1.21 7.58 -14.16
CA ALA A 114 0.42 7.09 -13.03
C ALA A 114 0.80 7.78 -11.72
N TRP A 115 2.10 8.00 -11.48
CA TRP A 115 2.57 8.76 -10.33
C TRP A 115 2.07 10.21 -10.38
N ALA A 116 2.23 10.91 -11.50
CA ALA A 116 1.75 12.28 -11.66
C ALA A 116 0.23 12.41 -11.45
N ALA A 117 -0.54 11.48 -12.03
CA ALA A 117 -2.00 11.46 -11.85
C ALA A 117 -2.42 11.13 -10.41
N SER A 118 -1.72 10.20 -9.75
CA SER A 118 -1.94 9.87 -8.33
C SER A 118 -1.62 11.07 -7.43
N THR A 119 -0.50 11.75 -7.68
CA THR A 119 -0.13 12.99 -6.99
C THR A 119 -1.19 14.08 -7.18
N ALA A 120 -1.66 14.29 -8.42
CA ALA A 120 -2.72 15.25 -8.70
C ALA A 120 -4.04 14.89 -8.00
N TRP A 121 -4.40 13.60 -7.98
CA TRP A 121 -5.59 13.11 -7.28
C TRP A 121 -5.50 13.38 -5.78
N VAL A 122 -4.39 12.99 -5.14
CA VAL A 122 -4.19 13.17 -3.69
C VAL A 122 -4.13 14.65 -3.31
N PHE A 123 -3.42 15.50 -4.08
CA PHE A 123 -3.39 16.94 -3.83
C PHE A 123 -4.77 17.58 -4.00
N SER A 124 -5.55 17.12 -4.99
CA SER A 124 -6.91 17.63 -5.18
C SER A 124 -7.79 17.29 -3.98
N LEU A 125 -7.72 16.05 -3.48
CA LEU A 125 -8.44 15.64 -2.27
C LEU A 125 -8.01 16.45 -1.04
N ALA A 126 -6.70 16.60 -0.80
CA ALA A 126 -6.18 17.39 0.31
C ALA A 126 -6.62 18.86 0.23
N SER A 127 -6.70 19.41 -0.98
CA SER A 127 -7.09 20.81 -1.21
C SER A 127 -8.59 21.06 -1.09
N ILE A 128 -9.42 20.03 -0.89
CA ILE A 128 -10.86 20.21 -0.56
C ILE A 128 -10.99 20.97 0.77
N ASP A 129 -10.10 20.68 1.73
CA ASP A 129 -9.99 21.41 3.00
C ASP A 129 -9.34 22.80 2.87
N GLY A 130 -8.87 23.17 1.68
CA GLY A 130 -8.04 24.34 1.43
C GLY A 130 -6.58 24.17 1.88
N TRP A 131 -5.69 25.06 1.41
CA TRP A 131 -4.25 24.94 1.65
C TRP A 131 -3.88 24.92 3.14
N HIS A 132 -4.44 25.84 3.92
CA HIS A 132 -4.07 25.98 5.33
C HIS A 132 -4.47 24.77 6.18
N ARG A 133 -5.73 24.32 6.07
CA ARG A 133 -6.24 23.19 6.88
C ARG A 133 -5.79 21.85 6.31
N GLY A 134 -5.87 21.67 4.99
CA GLY A 134 -5.66 20.40 4.30
C GLY A 134 -4.20 20.06 4.00
N VAL A 135 -3.31 21.05 3.95
CA VAL A 135 -1.90 20.86 3.62
C VAL A 135 -1.00 21.32 4.78
N GLU A 136 -1.00 22.61 5.09
CA GLU A 136 -0.05 23.20 6.04
C GLU A 136 -0.22 22.70 7.49
N LYS A 137 -1.46 22.64 7.99
CA LYS A 137 -1.72 22.27 9.40
C LYS A 137 -1.90 20.78 9.66
N ARG A 138 -2.10 19.94 8.63
CA ARG A 138 -2.41 18.52 8.82
C ARG A 138 -1.27 17.77 9.53
N LEU A 139 -0.02 18.00 9.14
CA LEU A 139 1.14 17.36 9.76
C LEU A 139 1.73 18.14 10.96
N THR A 140 1.01 19.16 11.45
CA THR A 140 1.43 19.92 12.63
C THR A 140 0.41 19.80 13.77
N THR A 141 -0.49 18.81 13.75
CA THR A 141 -1.37 18.59 14.91
C THR A 141 -0.59 18.07 16.12
N LYS A 142 -1.23 18.01 17.30
CA LYS A 142 -0.57 17.68 18.58
C LYS A 142 0.08 16.30 18.64
N HIS A 143 -0.27 15.39 17.72
CA HIS A 143 0.23 14.02 17.71
C HIS A 143 1.37 13.81 16.70
N GLU A 144 1.65 14.79 15.86
CA GLU A 144 2.49 14.63 14.67
C GLU A 144 3.99 14.70 14.94
N TYR A 145 4.76 14.08 14.04
CA TYR A 145 6.22 14.04 14.06
C TYR A 145 6.88 15.42 14.09
N LEU A 146 6.28 16.42 13.45
CA LEU A 146 6.85 17.77 13.36
C LEU A 146 6.91 18.49 14.71
N ARG A 147 6.22 17.98 15.74
CA ARG A 147 6.16 18.60 17.08
C ARG A 147 7.41 18.42 17.92
N VAL A 148 8.37 17.62 17.46
CA VAL A 148 9.57 17.27 18.22
C VAL A 148 10.86 17.53 17.45
N ILE A 149 10.80 18.23 16.31
CA ILE A 149 11.98 18.46 15.46
C ILE A 149 13.10 19.16 16.25
N ASP A 150 12.72 20.13 17.09
CA ASP A 150 13.58 20.86 18.01
C ASP A 150 14.27 19.97 19.06
N ARG A 151 13.68 18.81 19.39
CA ARG A 151 14.29 17.85 20.33
C ARG A 151 15.35 16.96 19.69
N PHE A 152 15.63 17.10 18.39
CA PHE A 152 16.62 16.31 17.64
C PHE A 152 17.84 17.15 17.20
N GLU A 153 18.27 18.12 18.00
CA GLU A 153 19.53 18.85 17.75
C GLU A 153 20.72 17.88 17.71
N ASP A 154 20.88 17.08 18.76
CA ASP A 154 21.82 15.95 18.83
C ASP A 154 21.08 14.62 18.54
N ILE A 155 21.18 14.15 17.29
CA ILE A 155 20.52 12.92 16.85
C ILE A 155 21.01 11.69 17.64
N PRO A 156 22.33 11.40 17.74
CA PRO A 156 22.82 10.29 18.54
C PRO A 156 22.31 10.29 19.98
N ALA A 157 22.39 11.43 20.68
CA ALA A 157 21.91 11.52 22.07
C ALA A 157 20.39 11.25 22.15
N THR A 158 19.62 11.83 21.23
CA THR A 158 18.16 11.64 21.19
C THR A 158 17.78 10.19 20.87
N LEU A 159 18.52 9.51 20.00
CA LEU A 159 18.27 8.10 19.66
C LEU A 159 18.58 7.17 20.83
N HIS A 160 19.67 7.44 21.55
CA HIS A 160 20.02 6.73 22.77
C HIS A 160 18.95 6.90 23.86
N ASP A 161 18.43 8.12 24.04
CA ASP A 161 17.43 8.45 25.06
C ASP A 161 15.97 8.20 24.61
N PHE A 162 15.74 7.84 23.35
CA PHE A 162 14.41 7.77 22.75
C PHE A 162 13.42 6.92 23.56
N THR A 163 13.90 5.79 24.10
CA THR A 163 13.06 4.83 24.83
C THR A 163 12.51 5.38 26.13
N ASN A 164 13.23 6.28 26.81
CA ASN A 164 12.81 6.88 28.09
C ASN A 164 11.59 7.80 27.94
N HIS A 165 11.25 8.18 26.72
CA HIS A 165 10.15 9.09 26.42
C HIS A 165 8.94 8.39 25.76
N ILE A 166 8.92 7.06 25.64
CA ILE A 166 7.80 6.32 25.01
C ILE A 166 6.57 6.28 25.93
N VAL A 167 6.77 5.88 27.18
CA VAL A 167 5.73 5.72 28.20
C VAL A 167 5.19 7.08 28.65
N ILE A 168 3.89 7.18 28.97
CA ILE A 168 3.31 8.43 29.53
C ILE A 168 3.88 8.70 30.92
N GLY A 169 4.40 9.90 31.15
CA GLY A 169 4.89 10.33 32.46
C GLY A 169 6.17 11.17 32.37
N GLU A 170 6.86 11.28 33.52
CA GLU A 170 8.23 11.82 33.59
C GLU A 170 9.20 10.94 32.77
N PRO A 171 10.26 11.50 32.15
CA PRO A 171 10.68 12.92 32.14
C PRO A 171 9.95 13.77 31.08
N GLY A 172 8.88 13.26 30.47
CA GLY A 172 8.07 13.95 29.46
C GLY A 172 7.99 13.14 28.18
N ASN A 173 6.81 12.63 27.85
CA ASN A 173 6.67 11.66 26.77
C ASN A 173 6.63 12.27 25.36
N TRP A 174 6.96 11.45 24.36
CA TRP A 174 6.76 11.75 22.95
C TRP A 174 5.27 11.89 22.60
N PRO A 175 4.91 12.70 21.57
CA PRO A 175 3.60 12.67 20.95
C PRO A 175 3.23 11.27 20.45
N ALA A 176 1.93 10.99 20.29
CA ALA A 176 1.44 9.65 20.01
C ALA A 176 2.04 9.00 18.74
N HIS A 177 2.22 9.73 17.63
CA HIS A 177 2.84 9.17 16.42
C HIS A 177 4.35 8.93 16.61
N VAL A 178 5.04 9.78 17.37
CA VAL A 178 6.47 9.60 17.65
C VAL A 178 6.68 8.41 18.59
N ALA A 179 5.91 8.30 19.68
CA ALA A 179 5.97 7.16 20.60
C ALA A 179 5.53 5.84 19.95
N GLY A 180 4.57 5.93 19.01
CA GLY A 180 3.92 4.79 18.34
C GLY A 180 4.81 4.05 17.34
N HIS A 181 5.93 4.66 16.92
CA HIS A 181 6.75 4.20 15.82
C HIS A 181 8.24 4.28 16.16
N PRO A 182 9.11 3.51 15.47
CA PRO A 182 10.55 3.71 15.61
C PRO A 182 10.96 5.08 15.02
N PRO A 183 12.15 5.59 15.37
CA PRO A 183 12.53 6.98 15.10
C PRO A 183 12.76 7.34 13.62
N GLY A 184 12.67 6.38 12.68
CA GLY A 184 12.97 6.63 11.27
C GLY A 184 12.02 7.66 10.64
N ALA A 185 10.73 7.62 10.98
CA ALA A 185 9.76 8.60 10.48
C ALA A 185 10.09 10.02 10.95
N THR A 186 10.35 10.19 12.25
CA THR A 186 10.75 11.47 12.85
C THR A 186 12.03 11.99 12.21
N LEU A 187 13.05 11.15 12.07
CA LEU A 187 14.32 11.54 11.46
C LEU A 187 14.17 12.01 10.01
N THR A 188 13.24 11.42 9.24
CA THR A 188 12.93 11.91 7.90
C THR A 188 12.56 13.40 7.92
N PHE A 189 11.66 13.79 8.82
CA PHE A 189 11.22 15.17 8.95
C PHE A 189 12.30 16.08 9.55
N VAL A 190 13.12 15.58 10.48
CA VAL A 190 14.31 16.29 10.99
C VAL A 190 15.29 16.60 9.85
N TRP A 191 15.58 15.64 8.97
CA TRP A 191 16.49 15.88 7.85
C TRP A 191 15.88 16.82 6.81
N LEU A 192 14.57 16.74 6.54
CA LEU A 192 13.88 17.71 5.68
C LEU A 192 14.02 19.13 6.23
N ASP A 193 13.81 19.31 7.53
CA ASP A 193 13.98 20.60 8.20
C ASP A 193 15.42 21.13 8.08
N ARG A 194 16.41 20.28 8.34
CA ARG A 194 17.85 20.63 8.23
C ARG A 194 18.29 21.04 6.82
N VAL A 195 17.64 20.56 5.77
CA VAL A 195 17.93 20.97 4.38
C VAL A 195 17.08 22.16 3.91
N GLY A 196 16.35 22.82 4.83
CA GLY A 196 15.53 24.00 4.54
C GLY A 196 14.10 23.70 4.08
N LEU A 197 13.67 22.44 4.12
CA LEU A 197 12.32 21.99 3.78
C LEU A 197 11.49 21.73 5.06
N GLY A 198 11.59 22.65 6.02
CA GLY A 198 10.92 22.57 7.30
C GLY A 198 9.42 22.92 7.27
N GLY A 199 8.72 22.56 8.34
CA GLY A 199 7.32 22.94 8.53
C GLY A 199 6.29 22.07 7.77
N GLY A 200 5.02 22.30 8.10
CA GLY A 200 3.92 21.42 7.70
C GLY A 200 3.66 21.37 6.20
N ALA A 201 3.82 22.49 5.49
CA ALA A 201 3.61 22.52 4.04
C ALA A 201 4.62 21.64 3.28
N TRP A 202 5.91 21.73 3.61
CA TRP A 202 6.94 20.91 2.98
C TRP A 202 6.80 19.43 3.34
N ALA A 203 6.53 19.12 4.62
CA ALA A 203 6.23 17.76 5.05
C ALA A 203 5.03 17.17 4.30
N ALA A 204 3.98 17.98 4.07
CA ALA A 204 2.79 17.57 3.34
C ALA A 204 3.08 17.28 1.88
N VAL A 205 3.79 18.18 1.20
CA VAL A 205 4.22 18.00 -0.19
C VAL A 205 5.08 16.75 -0.33
N PHE A 206 6.04 16.55 0.58
CA PHE A 206 6.87 15.34 0.62
C PHE A 206 6.01 14.08 0.75
N CYS A 207 5.10 14.03 1.72
CA CYS A 207 4.24 12.86 1.94
C CYS A 207 3.34 12.57 0.73
N VAL A 208 2.75 13.60 0.11
CA VAL A 208 1.90 13.43 -1.08
C VAL A 208 2.71 12.95 -2.27
N VAL A 209 3.82 13.61 -2.58
CA VAL A 209 4.64 13.27 -3.75
C VAL A 209 5.27 11.89 -3.60
N VAL A 210 5.91 11.61 -2.45
CA VAL A 210 6.53 10.30 -2.22
C VAL A 210 5.47 9.22 -2.06
N GLY A 211 4.42 9.46 -1.27
CA GLY A 211 3.34 8.51 -1.04
C GLY A 211 2.61 8.10 -2.31
N SER A 212 2.31 9.06 -3.18
CA SER A 212 1.65 8.78 -4.47
C SER A 212 2.50 7.94 -5.42
N SER A 213 3.83 7.87 -5.22
CA SER A 213 4.72 7.01 -6.01
C SER A 213 4.50 5.51 -5.75
N ALA A 214 3.79 5.14 -4.67
CA ALA A 214 3.38 3.77 -4.41
C ALA A 214 2.59 3.15 -5.58
N ALA A 215 1.79 3.95 -6.29
CA ALA A 215 1.08 3.52 -7.49
C ALA A 215 2.05 3.06 -8.61
N ALA A 216 3.15 3.79 -8.81
CA ALA A 216 4.19 3.42 -9.77
C ALA A 216 4.95 2.16 -9.33
N ALA A 217 5.31 2.06 -8.05
CA ALA A 217 5.97 0.88 -7.50
C ALA A 217 5.10 -0.39 -7.62
N ALA A 218 3.79 -0.27 -7.36
CA ALA A 218 2.83 -1.35 -7.57
C ALA A 218 2.75 -1.77 -9.04
N LEU A 219 2.71 -0.82 -9.98
CA LEU A 219 2.74 -1.12 -11.42
C LEU A 219 4.00 -1.87 -11.84
N VAL A 220 5.17 -1.46 -11.34
CA VAL A 220 6.45 -2.12 -11.59
C VAL A 220 6.42 -3.56 -11.05
N THR A 221 5.93 -3.75 -9.83
CA THR A 221 5.78 -5.07 -9.20
C THR A 221 4.86 -5.98 -10.00
N VAL A 222 3.65 -5.50 -10.35
CA VAL A 222 2.67 -6.26 -11.13
C VAL A 222 3.23 -6.60 -12.50
N ARG A 223 3.94 -5.68 -13.16
CA ARG A 223 4.59 -6.00 -14.44
C ARG A 223 5.61 -7.11 -14.26
N ALA A 224 6.49 -6.99 -13.25
CA ALA A 224 7.55 -7.95 -13.01
C ALA A 224 7.00 -9.37 -12.80
N LEU A 225 5.93 -9.52 -12.02
CA LEU A 225 5.39 -10.82 -11.61
C LEU A 225 4.28 -11.36 -12.53
N ALA A 226 3.40 -10.48 -13.02
CA ALA A 226 2.17 -10.85 -13.72
C ALA A 226 2.09 -10.35 -15.17
N GLY A 227 3.13 -9.64 -15.64
CA GLY A 227 3.24 -9.18 -17.02
C GLY A 227 2.63 -7.79 -17.27
N GLU A 228 3.05 -7.20 -18.38
CA GLU A 228 2.77 -5.80 -18.70
C GLU A 228 1.29 -5.52 -18.97
N ARG A 229 0.57 -6.48 -19.56
CA ARG A 229 -0.87 -6.34 -19.86
C ARG A 229 -1.70 -6.11 -18.60
N LEU A 230 -1.43 -6.86 -17.52
CA LEU A 230 -2.14 -6.71 -16.25
C LEU A 230 -1.73 -5.42 -15.55
N ALA A 231 -0.45 -5.05 -15.56
CA ALA A 231 0.01 -3.78 -15.01
C ALA A 231 -0.68 -2.59 -15.68
N ARG A 232 -0.75 -2.57 -17.02
CA ARG A 232 -1.45 -1.51 -17.77
C ARG A 232 -2.93 -1.39 -17.40
N ARG A 233 -3.61 -2.53 -17.19
CA ARG A 233 -5.02 -2.55 -16.76
C ARG A 233 -5.22 -2.07 -15.33
N ALA A 234 -4.24 -2.29 -14.45
CA ALA A 234 -4.30 -1.84 -13.06
C ALA A 234 -4.08 -0.33 -12.89
N ALA A 235 -3.39 0.33 -13.83
CA ALA A 235 -2.96 1.72 -13.67
C ALA A 235 -4.08 2.71 -13.31
N PRO A 236 -5.24 2.76 -14.00
CA PRO A 236 -6.30 3.70 -13.63
C PRO A 236 -6.89 3.44 -12.23
N PHE A 237 -6.95 2.17 -11.82
CA PHE A 237 -7.46 1.78 -10.50
C PHE A 237 -6.49 2.14 -9.37
N LEU A 238 -5.19 2.00 -9.62
CA LEU A 238 -4.16 2.39 -8.64
C LEU A 238 -4.09 3.91 -8.46
N VAL A 239 -4.30 4.68 -9.54
CA VAL A 239 -4.33 6.15 -9.50
C VAL A 239 -5.49 6.67 -8.65
N LEU A 240 -6.69 6.12 -8.85
CA LEU A 240 -7.91 6.55 -8.12
C LEU A 240 -8.23 5.65 -6.93
N ALA A 241 -7.23 4.96 -6.37
CA ALA A 241 -7.45 4.03 -5.27
C ALA A 241 -8.10 4.77 -4.07
N PRO A 242 -9.16 4.23 -3.44
CA PRO A 242 -9.82 4.88 -2.30
C PRO A 242 -8.88 5.18 -1.13
N ALA A 243 -7.83 4.36 -0.97
CA ALA A 243 -6.75 4.55 -0.01
C ALA A 243 -6.12 5.96 -0.05
N ALA A 244 -6.22 6.68 -1.19
CA ALA A 244 -5.77 8.06 -1.35
C ALA A 244 -6.36 9.02 -0.29
N VAL A 245 -7.57 8.75 0.22
CA VAL A 245 -8.21 9.56 1.28
C VAL A 245 -7.39 9.56 2.58
N TRP A 246 -6.72 8.44 2.90
CA TRP A 246 -5.87 8.31 4.10
C TRP A 246 -4.38 8.48 3.78
N ALA A 247 -3.96 8.16 2.56
CA ALA A 247 -2.58 8.32 2.13
C ALA A 247 -2.21 9.79 1.85
N GLY A 248 -3.19 10.67 1.64
CA GLY A 248 -2.98 12.11 1.51
C GLY A 248 -2.42 12.73 2.79
N VAL A 249 -1.64 13.81 2.64
CA VAL A 249 -0.93 14.58 3.69
C VAL A 249 -0.75 13.81 5.02
N SER A 250 -0.09 12.65 4.92
CA SER A 250 0.07 11.68 6.00
C SER A 250 1.40 10.94 5.84
N ALA A 251 2.08 10.71 6.96
CA ALA A 251 3.31 9.91 6.98
C ALA A 251 3.06 8.46 6.52
N ASP A 252 1.85 7.92 6.73
CA ASP A 252 1.50 6.55 6.30
C ASP A 252 1.54 6.37 4.77
N GLY A 253 1.20 7.43 4.03
CA GLY A 253 1.36 7.44 2.57
C GLY A 253 2.82 7.28 2.18
N TYR A 254 3.71 8.05 2.83
CA TYR A 254 5.16 7.91 2.67
C TYR A 254 5.65 6.50 3.05
N PHE A 255 5.19 5.94 4.17
CA PHE A 255 5.60 4.60 4.60
C PHE A 255 5.18 3.53 3.58
N THR A 256 3.96 3.65 3.05
CA THR A 256 3.43 2.79 2.00
C THR A 256 4.30 2.83 0.74
N ALA A 257 4.77 4.02 0.35
CA ALA A 257 5.65 4.15 -0.81
C ALA A 257 7.01 3.48 -0.60
N VAL A 258 7.66 3.67 0.56
CA VAL A 258 8.94 3.00 0.87
C VAL A 258 8.77 1.48 0.82
N ALA A 259 7.72 0.95 1.45
CA ALA A 259 7.42 -0.48 1.43
C ALA A 259 7.13 -0.99 0.01
N ALA A 260 6.35 -0.25 -0.78
CA ALA A 260 6.02 -0.62 -2.15
C ALA A 260 7.26 -0.62 -3.06
N TRP A 261 8.17 0.34 -2.91
CA TRP A 261 9.42 0.38 -3.66
C TRP A 261 10.39 -0.73 -3.25
N SER A 262 10.44 -1.10 -1.97
CA SER A 262 11.17 -2.28 -1.52
C SER A 262 10.69 -3.55 -2.26
N VAL A 263 9.38 -3.76 -2.30
CA VAL A 263 8.76 -4.88 -3.02
C VAL A 263 9.04 -4.81 -4.52
N ALA A 264 8.93 -3.63 -5.13
CA ALA A 264 9.18 -3.45 -6.56
C ALA A 264 10.63 -3.79 -6.95
N LEU A 265 11.60 -3.27 -6.21
CA LEU A 265 13.03 -3.55 -6.44
C LEU A 265 13.36 -5.02 -6.21
N PHE A 266 12.80 -5.63 -5.16
CA PHE A 266 12.98 -7.05 -4.90
C PHE A 266 12.37 -7.93 -6.00
N ALA A 267 11.17 -7.59 -6.49
CA ALA A 267 10.52 -8.28 -7.61
C ALA A 267 11.33 -8.16 -8.91
N LEU A 268 11.90 -6.99 -9.20
CA LEU A 268 12.78 -6.79 -10.34
C LEU A 268 14.06 -7.62 -10.24
N ALA A 269 14.66 -7.70 -9.05
CA ALA A 269 15.82 -8.54 -8.79
C ALA A 269 15.51 -10.04 -8.94
N ALA A 270 14.41 -10.50 -8.33
CA ALA A 270 13.96 -11.89 -8.38
C ALA A 270 13.62 -12.35 -9.80
N THR A 271 13.01 -11.49 -10.61
CA THR A 271 12.64 -11.79 -11.99
C THR A 271 13.74 -11.47 -13.01
N ARG A 272 14.89 -10.93 -12.56
CA ARG A 272 16.03 -10.50 -13.39
C ARG A 272 15.65 -9.55 -14.54
N ARG A 273 14.67 -8.67 -14.31
CA ARG A 273 14.18 -7.70 -15.31
C ARG A 273 14.90 -6.35 -15.27
N VAL A 274 16.06 -6.30 -14.64
CA VAL A 274 16.94 -5.13 -14.51
C VAL A 274 18.38 -5.53 -14.82
N GLY A 275 19.17 -4.60 -15.36
CA GLY A 275 20.56 -4.87 -15.74
C GLY A 275 21.47 -5.23 -14.56
N ARG A 276 21.15 -4.77 -13.35
CA ARG A 276 21.92 -5.08 -12.12
C ARG A 276 21.01 -5.61 -11.00
N PRO A 277 20.62 -6.90 -11.03
CA PRO A 277 19.73 -7.48 -10.03
C PRO A 277 20.23 -7.38 -8.60
N ALA A 278 21.55 -7.47 -8.38
CA ALA A 278 22.15 -7.33 -7.04
C ALA A 278 21.95 -5.93 -6.46
N VAL A 279 22.10 -4.87 -7.27
CA VAL A 279 21.88 -3.49 -6.83
C VAL A 279 20.40 -3.26 -6.49
N ALA A 280 19.48 -3.80 -7.30
CA ALA A 280 18.06 -3.75 -7.00
C ALA A 280 17.71 -4.52 -5.71
N ALA A 281 18.29 -5.70 -5.50
CA ALA A 281 18.10 -6.46 -4.26
C ALA A 281 18.61 -5.67 -3.05
N LEU A 282 19.84 -5.13 -3.12
CA LEU A 282 20.44 -4.34 -2.05
C LEU A 282 19.60 -3.09 -1.72
N GLY A 283 19.19 -2.32 -2.74
CA GLY A 283 18.35 -1.14 -2.58
C GLY A 283 16.96 -1.47 -2.03
N GLY A 284 16.34 -2.55 -2.53
CA GLY A 284 15.07 -3.04 -1.98
C GLY A 284 15.19 -3.45 -0.52
N GLY A 285 16.32 -4.08 -0.17
CA GLY A 285 16.69 -4.45 1.19
C GLY A 285 16.81 -3.23 2.08
N LEU A 286 17.59 -2.23 1.67
CA LEU A 286 17.76 -0.98 2.40
C LEU A 286 16.42 -0.29 2.71
N LEU A 287 15.53 -0.22 1.71
CA LEU A 287 14.19 0.31 1.89
C LEU A 287 13.33 -0.53 2.85
N PHE A 288 13.50 -1.86 2.87
CA PHE A 288 12.82 -2.72 3.84
C PHE A 288 13.33 -2.51 5.26
N GLY A 289 14.66 -2.44 5.45
CA GLY A 289 15.26 -2.10 6.73
C GLY A 289 14.74 -0.74 7.23
N TRP A 290 14.66 0.24 6.34
CA TRP A 290 14.06 1.55 6.63
C TRP A 290 12.57 1.45 6.98
N THR A 291 11.80 0.65 6.25
CA THR A 291 10.37 0.39 6.51
C THR A 291 10.13 -0.13 7.92
N CYS A 292 10.98 -1.05 8.41
CA CYS A 292 10.92 -1.56 9.79
C CYS A 292 11.21 -0.50 10.86
N TYR A 293 11.83 0.62 10.48
CA TYR A 293 12.11 1.78 11.32
C TYR A 293 11.13 2.95 11.10
N LEU A 294 10.24 2.85 10.10
CA LEU A 294 9.12 3.76 9.91
C LEU A 294 7.91 3.35 10.75
N SER A 295 7.65 2.06 10.88
CA SER A 295 6.56 1.54 11.72
C SER A 295 6.79 0.08 12.10
N TYR A 296 6.58 -0.26 13.37
CA TYR A 296 6.70 -1.62 13.90
C TYR A 296 5.81 -2.63 13.14
N GLY A 297 4.61 -2.23 12.74
CA GLY A 297 3.66 -3.09 12.03
C GLY A 297 4.10 -3.44 10.60
N LEU A 298 4.96 -2.63 9.97
CA LEU A 298 5.37 -2.84 8.59
C LEU A 298 6.44 -3.93 8.43
N GLY A 299 6.95 -4.49 9.53
CA GLY A 299 7.71 -5.75 9.49
C GLY A 299 6.93 -6.89 8.83
N LEU A 300 5.59 -6.85 8.88
CA LEU A 300 4.70 -7.81 8.20
C LEU A 300 4.85 -7.80 6.67
N MET A 301 5.44 -6.76 6.07
CA MET A 301 5.76 -6.74 4.64
C MET A 301 6.78 -7.81 4.25
N ALA A 302 7.49 -8.43 5.20
CA ALA A 302 8.27 -9.64 4.99
C ALA A 302 7.43 -10.76 4.35
N ALA A 303 6.15 -10.90 4.71
CA ALA A 303 5.25 -11.89 4.11
C ALA A 303 4.99 -11.62 2.62
N VAL A 304 4.86 -10.35 2.24
CA VAL A 304 4.71 -9.94 0.82
C VAL A 304 5.98 -10.22 0.05
N LEU A 305 7.16 -9.90 0.62
CA LEU A 305 8.45 -10.20 0.02
C LEU A 305 8.68 -11.71 -0.13
N LEU A 306 8.28 -12.52 0.85
CA LEU A 306 8.30 -13.98 0.74
C LEU A 306 7.40 -14.46 -0.40
N ALA A 307 6.19 -13.89 -0.53
CA ALA A 307 5.31 -14.20 -1.66
C ALA A 307 5.97 -13.85 -3.02
N VAL A 308 6.72 -12.75 -3.11
CA VAL A 308 7.52 -12.43 -4.31
C VAL A 308 8.55 -13.52 -4.62
N SER A 309 9.31 -13.98 -3.62
CA SER A 309 10.29 -15.08 -3.79
C SER A 309 9.64 -16.37 -4.26
N LEU A 310 8.47 -16.72 -3.69
CA LEU A 310 7.71 -17.90 -4.04
C LEU A 310 7.18 -17.82 -5.49
N LEU A 311 6.60 -16.68 -5.86
CA LEU A 311 6.08 -16.45 -7.23
C LEU A 311 7.21 -16.42 -8.27
N ALA A 312 8.36 -15.83 -7.93
CA ALA A 312 9.53 -15.82 -8.80
C ALA A 312 10.34 -17.13 -8.78
N ARG A 313 9.98 -18.08 -7.90
CA ARG A 313 10.63 -19.38 -7.70
C ARG A 313 12.15 -19.26 -7.50
N THR A 314 12.57 -18.29 -6.70
CA THR A 314 14.00 -18.04 -6.47
C THR A 314 14.26 -17.43 -5.10
N ALA A 315 15.33 -17.90 -4.45
CA ALA A 315 15.90 -17.30 -3.26
C ALA A 315 17.21 -16.52 -3.56
N ARG A 316 17.66 -16.49 -4.82
CA ARG A 316 18.94 -15.87 -5.21
C ARG A 316 19.12 -14.41 -4.77
N PRO A 317 18.12 -13.51 -4.87
CA PRO A 317 18.29 -12.12 -4.42
C PRO A 317 18.23 -11.97 -2.90
N VAL A 318 17.78 -12.99 -2.15
CA VAL A 318 17.51 -12.88 -0.71
C VAL A 318 18.77 -12.52 0.09
N PRO A 319 19.94 -13.15 -0.09
CA PRO A 319 21.12 -12.78 0.69
C PRO A 319 21.51 -11.30 0.50
N VAL A 320 21.54 -10.82 -0.75
CA VAL A 320 21.89 -9.42 -1.05
C VAL A 320 20.83 -8.45 -0.53
N PHE A 321 19.55 -8.84 -0.60
CA PHE A 321 18.46 -8.08 0.01
C PHE A 321 18.62 -7.99 1.53
N LEU A 322 18.96 -9.08 2.21
CA LEU A 322 19.18 -9.09 3.65
C LEU A 322 20.37 -8.20 4.04
N LEU A 323 21.45 -8.18 3.25
CA LEU A 323 22.57 -7.25 3.49
C LEU A 323 22.09 -5.79 3.47
N GLY A 324 21.23 -5.41 2.52
CA GLY A 324 20.64 -4.09 2.49
C GLY A 324 19.71 -3.84 3.69
N ALA A 325 18.87 -4.82 4.02
CA ALA A 325 17.90 -4.71 5.11
C ALA A 325 18.54 -4.57 6.49
N LEU A 326 19.76 -5.07 6.68
CA LEU A 326 20.51 -4.95 7.94
C LEU A 326 21.15 -3.57 8.14
N VAL A 327 21.33 -2.77 7.09
CA VAL A 327 22.00 -1.45 7.19
C VAL A 327 21.32 -0.55 8.22
N VAL A 328 19.99 -0.42 8.14
CA VAL A 328 19.24 0.47 9.03
C VAL A 328 19.21 -0.06 10.47
N PRO A 329 18.84 -1.34 10.74
CA PRO A 329 18.94 -1.89 12.09
C PRO A 329 20.31 -1.73 12.73
N VAL A 330 21.38 -2.00 11.99
CA VAL A 330 22.76 -1.85 12.50
C VAL A 330 23.06 -0.39 12.80
N ALA A 331 22.77 0.54 11.89
CA ALA A 331 23.04 1.96 12.09
C ALA A 331 22.32 2.52 13.33
N PHE A 332 21.04 2.19 13.52
CA PHE A 332 20.28 2.66 14.69
C PHE A 332 20.75 2.00 15.99
N THR A 333 21.11 0.72 15.95
CA THR A 333 21.64 0.02 17.13
C THR A 333 22.97 0.64 17.57
N LEU A 334 23.86 0.94 16.61
CA LEU A 334 25.13 1.62 16.89
C LEU A 334 24.92 3.06 17.38
N ALA A 335 23.84 3.71 16.96
CA ALA A 335 23.43 5.03 17.44
C ALA A 335 22.69 5.00 18.80
N GLY A 336 22.59 3.82 19.45
CA GLY A 336 22.03 3.68 20.80
C GLY A 336 20.54 3.34 20.86
N PHE A 337 19.85 3.17 19.73
CA PHE A 337 18.43 2.83 19.74
C PHE A 337 18.20 1.31 19.76
N ASN A 338 17.54 0.82 20.81
CA ASN A 338 17.14 -0.59 20.94
C ASN A 338 15.68 -0.79 20.50
N TRP A 339 15.49 -1.41 19.34
CA TRP A 339 14.17 -1.65 18.73
C TRP A 339 13.27 -2.55 19.60
N TRP A 340 13.81 -3.58 20.24
CA TRP A 340 13.02 -4.53 21.03
C TRP A 340 12.55 -3.92 22.35
N THR A 341 13.43 -3.21 23.04
CA THR A 341 13.06 -2.45 24.25
C THR A 341 11.98 -1.42 23.92
N ALA A 342 12.17 -0.67 22.83
CA ALA A 342 11.19 0.31 22.37
C ALA A 342 9.84 -0.33 22.03
N TYR A 343 9.83 -1.51 21.41
CA TYR A 343 8.59 -2.25 21.12
C TYR A 343 7.85 -2.69 22.40
N HIS A 344 8.57 -3.21 23.40
CA HIS A 344 7.94 -3.58 24.68
C HIS A 344 7.34 -2.37 25.40
N LEU A 345 8.06 -1.25 25.43
CA LEU A 345 7.55 0.01 25.99
C LEU A 345 6.38 0.57 25.18
N LEU A 346 6.36 0.37 23.86
CA LEU A 346 5.21 0.72 23.02
C LEU A 346 3.97 -0.10 23.42
N VAL A 347 4.11 -1.39 23.72
CA VAL A 347 2.98 -2.20 24.19
C VAL A 347 2.41 -1.62 25.49
N GLU A 348 3.26 -1.24 26.44
CA GLU A 348 2.82 -0.54 27.65
C GLU A 348 2.11 0.78 27.31
N ARG A 349 2.74 1.62 26.47
CA ARG A 349 2.17 2.89 25.99
C ARG A 349 0.81 2.71 25.29
N TYR A 350 0.62 1.61 24.57
CA TYR A 350 -0.63 1.28 23.91
C TYR A 350 -1.76 1.07 24.94
N TYR A 351 -1.48 0.33 26.00
CA TYR A 351 -2.44 0.07 27.08
C TYR A 351 -2.65 1.28 28.00
N GLN A 352 -1.68 2.19 28.12
CA GLN A 352 -1.88 3.50 28.76
C GLN A 352 -2.79 4.44 27.95
N GLY A 353 -2.86 4.25 26.63
CA GLY A 353 -3.65 5.05 25.71
C GLY A 353 -5.05 4.48 25.44
N ALA A 354 -5.61 4.86 24.28
CA ALA A 354 -6.91 4.34 23.84
C ALA A 354 -6.94 2.82 23.65
N GLY A 355 -5.77 2.17 23.47
CA GLY A 355 -5.66 0.73 23.33
C GLY A 355 -6.11 -0.05 24.56
N GLY A 356 -5.91 0.49 25.78
CA GLY A 356 -6.36 -0.14 27.03
C GLY A 356 -7.87 -0.06 27.28
N ILE A 357 -8.59 0.73 26.48
CA ILE A 357 -10.05 0.93 26.61
C ILE A 357 -10.80 0.25 25.46
N ARG A 358 -10.19 0.22 24.26
CA ARG A 358 -10.85 -0.24 23.04
C ARG A 358 -11.18 -1.73 23.11
N PRO A 359 -12.42 -2.15 22.82
CA PRO A 359 -12.79 -3.55 22.75
C PRO A 359 -12.08 -4.24 21.58
N TYR A 360 -11.09 -5.07 21.91
CA TYR A 360 -10.25 -5.75 20.92
C TYR A 360 -11.06 -6.58 19.92
N GLY A 361 -12.08 -7.30 20.39
CA GLY A 361 -12.92 -8.18 19.56
C GLY A 361 -13.67 -7.44 18.45
N TYR A 362 -14.06 -6.18 18.65
CA TYR A 362 -14.66 -5.36 17.58
C TYR A 362 -13.63 -5.06 16.47
N TRP A 363 -12.42 -4.66 16.85
CA TRP A 363 -11.39 -4.23 15.90
C TRP A 363 -10.82 -5.39 15.07
N VAL A 364 -10.85 -6.64 15.55
CA VAL A 364 -10.43 -7.82 14.78
C VAL A 364 -11.11 -7.88 13.40
N TRP A 365 -12.43 -7.66 13.35
CA TRP A 365 -13.19 -7.75 12.10
C TRP A 365 -13.50 -6.36 11.51
N ALA A 366 -13.64 -5.31 12.33
CA ALA A 366 -13.84 -3.96 11.84
C ALA A 366 -12.63 -3.43 11.04
N ASN A 367 -11.40 -3.89 11.36
CA ASN A 367 -10.23 -3.59 10.54
C ASN A 367 -10.33 -4.15 9.11
N LEU A 368 -11.03 -5.27 8.92
CA LEU A 368 -11.32 -5.80 7.58
C LEU A 368 -12.29 -4.88 6.82
N ALA A 369 -13.26 -4.28 7.52
CA ALA A 369 -14.13 -3.25 6.93
C ALA A 369 -13.32 -2.01 6.52
N CYS A 370 -12.37 -1.55 7.34
CA CYS A 370 -11.44 -0.49 6.96
C CYS A 370 -10.61 -0.86 5.71
N ALA A 371 -10.15 -2.12 5.61
CA ALA A 371 -9.45 -2.60 4.42
C ALA A 371 -10.35 -2.61 3.17
N VAL A 372 -11.63 -2.96 3.30
CA VAL A 372 -12.62 -2.86 2.20
C VAL A 372 -12.77 -1.40 1.76
N LEU A 373 -12.87 -0.46 2.69
CA LEU A 373 -12.97 0.97 2.39
C LEU A 373 -11.72 1.50 1.69
N ALA A 374 -10.52 1.11 2.15
CA ALA A 374 -9.25 1.54 1.56
C ALA A 374 -8.98 0.90 0.18
N ALA A 375 -9.28 -0.38 0.00
CA ALA A 375 -9.04 -1.10 -1.24
C ALA A 375 -10.15 -0.90 -2.30
N GLY A 376 -11.38 -0.64 -1.85
CA GLY A 376 -12.57 -0.52 -2.68
C GLY A 376 -13.21 -1.87 -3.05
N LEU A 377 -14.50 -1.84 -3.39
CA LEU A 377 -15.30 -3.03 -3.69
C LEU A 377 -14.79 -3.81 -4.92
N ALA A 378 -14.15 -3.13 -5.87
CA ALA A 378 -13.53 -3.79 -7.02
C ALA A 378 -12.39 -4.73 -6.61
N ALA A 379 -11.60 -4.36 -5.59
CA ALA A 379 -10.55 -5.21 -5.05
C ALA A 379 -11.12 -6.42 -4.30
N VAL A 380 -12.25 -6.27 -3.59
CA VAL A 380 -12.96 -7.37 -2.93
C VAL A 380 -13.46 -8.40 -3.94
N ALA A 381 -14.08 -7.94 -5.03
CA ALA A 381 -14.49 -8.81 -6.14
C ALA A 381 -13.27 -9.49 -6.81
N GLY A 382 -12.17 -8.74 -6.98
CA GLY A 382 -10.91 -9.29 -7.50
C GLY A 382 -10.30 -10.37 -6.60
N LEU A 383 -10.31 -10.18 -5.28
CA LEU A 383 -9.80 -11.13 -4.30
C LEU A 383 -10.52 -12.48 -4.41
N ARG A 384 -11.85 -12.46 -4.55
CA ARG A 384 -12.64 -13.68 -4.79
C ARG A 384 -12.14 -14.45 -6.01
N ARG A 385 -11.90 -13.76 -7.13
CA ARG A 385 -11.37 -14.40 -8.35
C ARG A 385 -9.99 -15.01 -8.11
N SER A 386 -9.11 -14.33 -7.38
CA SER A 386 -7.78 -14.84 -7.02
C SER A 386 -7.86 -16.07 -6.12
N LEU A 387 -8.74 -16.08 -5.12
CA LEU A 387 -8.94 -17.21 -4.21
C LEU A 387 -9.46 -18.45 -4.94
N VAL A 388 -10.37 -18.28 -5.90
CA VAL A 388 -10.87 -19.38 -6.74
C VAL A 388 -9.77 -19.96 -7.63
N ALA A 389 -8.84 -19.13 -8.12
CA ALA A 389 -7.73 -19.56 -8.95
C ALA A 389 -6.56 -20.16 -8.15
N ALA A 390 -6.45 -19.85 -6.84
CA ALA A 390 -5.30 -20.20 -6.01
C ALA A 390 -4.98 -21.71 -5.96
N PRO A 391 -5.95 -22.64 -5.85
CA PRO A 391 -5.64 -24.08 -5.81
C PRO A 391 -4.95 -24.58 -7.09
N GLY A 392 -5.32 -24.03 -8.25
CA GLY A 392 -4.66 -24.35 -9.52
C GLY A 392 -3.23 -23.83 -9.54
N ALA A 393 -3.05 -22.57 -9.17
CA ALA A 393 -1.71 -21.96 -9.10
C ALA A 393 -0.77 -22.66 -8.12
N VAL A 394 -1.29 -23.16 -6.98
CA VAL A 394 -0.50 -23.93 -6.01
C VAL A 394 -0.10 -25.29 -6.55
N ARG A 395 -0.93 -25.94 -7.37
CA ARG A 395 -0.54 -27.19 -8.05
C ARG A 395 0.56 -26.95 -9.06
N ASP A 396 0.50 -25.84 -9.81
CA ASP A 396 1.53 -25.49 -10.79
C ASP A 396 2.88 -25.12 -10.13
N LEU A 397 2.88 -24.77 -8.83
CA LEU A 397 4.06 -24.47 -8.03
C LEU A 397 4.76 -25.73 -7.47
N ARG A 398 4.06 -26.86 -7.38
CA ARG A 398 4.62 -28.17 -7.04
C ARG A 398 5.21 -28.82 -8.28
#